data_AF-A0A343UW76-F1
#
_entry.id   AF-A0A343UW76-F1
#
_cell.length_a   1.000
_cell.length_b   1.000
_cell.length_c   1.000
_cell.angle_alpha   90.00
_cell.angle_beta   90.00
_cell.angle_gamma   90.00
#
_symmetry.space_group_name_H-M   'P 1'
#
loop_
_entity.id
_entity.type
_entity.pdbx_description
1 polymer ?
#
loop_
_entity_poly.entity_id
_entity_poly.type
_entity_poly.pdbx_seq_one_letter_code
_entity_poly.pdbx_strand_id
1 'polypeptide(L)'
;MSAIATYFNVNLYSRERNLNLLVSTNNTYKTYYSYKVMVANTYKNIKVMEYFNKYSLLSSKHLDFLDWSKLVILINNEGQSMKTNGSWELGMNLRKDYNKTRTTFTWSH
;
A
#
# COMPACT_ATOMS: atom_id res chain seq x y z
N MET A 1 -2.91 -15.75 14.65
CA MET A 1 -2.92 -14.44 13.96
C MET A 1 -1.51 -14.21 13.40
N SER A 2 -1.34 -13.72 12.16
CA SER A 2 0.02 -13.56 11.62
C SER A 2 0.77 -12.46 12.36
N ALA A 3 2.10 -12.57 12.46
CA ALA A 3 2.93 -11.60 13.18
C ALA A 3 2.70 -10.16 12.71
N ILE A 4 2.52 -9.94 11.41
CA ILE A 4 2.29 -8.60 10.83
C ILE A 4 0.90 -8.04 11.20
N ALA A 5 -0.13 -8.88 11.22
CA ALA A 5 -1.47 -8.50 11.65
C ALA A 5 -1.50 -8.15 13.15
N THR A 6 -0.83 -8.95 13.97
CA THR A 6 -0.68 -8.69 15.40
C THR A 6 0.11 -7.41 15.67
N TYR A 7 1.22 -7.18 14.95
CA TYR A 7 2.05 -5.98 15.10
C TYR A 7 1.27 -4.69 14.83
N PHE A 8 0.48 -4.65 13.75
CA PHE A 8 -0.35 -3.50 13.42
C PHE A 8 -1.72 -3.49 14.14
N ASN A 9 -2.04 -4.53 14.92
CA ASN A 9 -3.34 -4.74 15.57
C ASN A 9 -4.51 -4.64 14.56
N VAL A 10 -4.48 -5.42 13.49
CA VAL A 10 -5.47 -5.44 12.40
C VAL A 10 -5.68 -6.87 11.91
N ASN A 11 -6.71 -7.08 11.08
CA ASN A 11 -6.97 -8.38 10.49
C ASN A 11 -6.10 -8.64 9.25
N LEU A 12 -5.74 -9.92 9.06
CA LEU A 12 -5.17 -10.43 7.82
C LEU A 12 -6.29 -10.99 6.96
N TYR A 13 -6.46 -10.45 5.75
CA TYR A 13 -7.44 -10.94 4.78
C TYR A 13 -6.74 -11.84 3.77
N SER A 14 -7.14 -13.10 3.69
CA SER A 14 -6.73 -14.02 2.63
C SER A 14 -7.76 -14.02 1.51
N ARG A 15 -7.29 -14.07 0.27
CA ARG A 15 -8.13 -14.25 -0.91
C ARG A 15 -7.50 -15.26 -1.84
N GLU A 16 -8.31 -16.24 -2.22
CA GLU A 16 -8.03 -17.20 -3.26
C GLU A 16 -8.67 -16.76 -4.57
N ARG A 17 -7.99 -17.00 -5.69
CA ARG A 17 -8.52 -16.80 -7.03
C ARG A 17 -8.18 -18.01 -7.89
N ASN A 18 -9.20 -18.77 -8.25
CA ASN A 18 -9.09 -19.88 -9.20
C ASN A 18 -9.26 -19.36 -10.63
N LEU A 19 -8.22 -19.56 -11.45
CA LEU A 19 -8.23 -19.24 -12.86
C LEU A 19 -8.39 -20.54 -13.65
N ASN A 20 -9.46 -20.65 -14.42
CA ASN A 20 -9.62 -21.77 -15.35
C ASN A 20 -8.68 -21.56 -16.55
N LEU A 21 -7.77 -22.50 -16.76
CA LEU A 21 -6.91 -22.58 -17.94
C LEU A 21 -7.54 -23.64 -18.84
N LEU A 22 -8.48 -23.21 -19.69
CA LEU A 22 -9.04 -24.06 -20.74
C LEU A 22 -7.95 -24.35 -21.77
N VAL A 23 -7.29 -25.51 -21.64
CA VAL A 23 -6.41 -26.06 -22.68
C VAL A 23 -7.11 -27.27 -23.24
N SER A 24 -7.88 -27.02 -24.32
CA SER A 24 -8.70 -27.86 -25.24
C SER A 24 -9.26 -29.24 -24.85
N THR A 25 -8.76 -29.94 -23.83
CA THR A 25 -9.18 -31.31 -23.47
C THR A 25 -9.14 -31.62 -21.97
N ASN A 26 -8.46 -30.82 -21.12
CA ASN A 26 -8.44 -31.00 -19.67
C ASN A 26 -8.71 -29.67 -18.94
N ASN A 27 -9.73 -29.64 -18.08
CA ASN A 27 -10.01 -28.49 -17.21
C ASN A 27 -8.90 -28.41 -16.16
N THR A 28 -7.91 -27.52 -16.37
CA THR A 28 -6.83 -27.28 -15.40
C THR A 28 -7.08 -25.96 -14.70
N TYR A 29 -7.07 -25.97 -13.36
CA TYR A 29 -7.22 -24.77 -12.56
C TYR A 29 -5.86 -24.31 -12.05
N LYS A 30 -5.58 -23.00 -12.18
CA LYS A 30 -4.47 -22.36 -11.48
C LYS A 30 -5.01 -21.52 -10.34
N THR A 31 -4.69 -21.92 -9.12
CA THR A 31 -5.07 -21.21 -7.90
C THR A 31 -4.02 -20.17 -7.52
N TYR A 32 -4.46 -18.94 -7.30
CA TYR A 32 -3.63 -17.86 -6.79
C TYR A 32 -4.07 -17.48 -5.38
N TYR A 33 -3.11 -17.39 -4.46
CA TYR A 33 -3.35 -16.91 -3.11
C TYR A 33 -2.83 -15.49 -2.94
N SER A 34 -3.54 -14.68 -2.19
CA SER A 34 -3.13 -13.32 -1.86
C SER A 34 -3.52 -12.98 -0.43
N TYR A 35 -2.68 -12.19 0.22
CA TYR A 35 -2.89 -11.71 1.58
C TYR A 35 -2.91 -10.18 1.59
N LYS A 36 -3.81 -9.60 2.37
CA LYS A 36 -3.95 -8.15 2.52
C LYS A 36 -4.03 -7.79 3.99
N VAL A 37 -3.34 -6.72 4.33
CA VAL A 37 -3.45 -6.06 5.64
C VAL A 37 -3.96 -4.66 5.36
N MET A 38 -5.00 -4.23 6.07
CA MET A 38 -5.58 -2.90 5.92
C MET A 38 -5.43 -2.13 7.21
N VAL A 39 -4.71 -1.00 7.13
CA VAL A 39 -4.50 -0.08 8.25
C VAL A 39 -5.18 1.24 7.91
N ALA A 40 -6.27 1.56 8.61
CA ALA A 40 -7.08 2.74 8.33
C ALA A 40 -6.95 3.85 9.39
N ASN A 41 -6.51 3.50 10.60
CA ASN A 41 -6.38 4.45 11.70
C ASN A 41 -5.05 5.22 11.58
N THR A 42 -5.08 6.55 11.73
CA THR A 42 -3.91 7.43 11.63
C THR A 42 -2.76 7.02 12.55
N TYR A 43 -3.04 6.73 13.83
CA TYR A 43 -2.02 6.26 14.79
C TYR A 43 -1.38 4.93 14.35
N LYS A 44 -2.18 4.01 13.78
CA LYS A 44 -1.63 2.76 13.24
C LYS A 44 -0.83 2.98 11.95
N ASN A 45 -1.19 3.97 11.13
CA ASN A 45 -0.41 4.36 9.96
C ASN A 45 0.96 4.93 10.35
N ILE A 46 1.06 5.66 11.46
CA ILE A 46 2.35 6.08 12.03
C ILE A 46 3.23 4.86 12.36
N LYS A 47 2.67 3.81 12.97
CA LYS A 47 3.41 2.55 13.22
C LYS A 47 3.89 1.86 11.94
N VAL A 48 3.12 1.96 10.85
CA VAL A 48 3.54 1.46 9.52
C VAL A 48 4.74 2.26 9.01
N MET A 49 4.73 3.59 9.18
CA MET A 49 5.87 4.45 8.84
C MET A 49 7.11 4.09 9.66
N GLU A 50 6.98 3.95 10.98
CA GLU A 50 8.09 3.55 11.87
C GLU A 50 8.72 2.22 11.41
N TYR A 51 7.88 1.25 11.04
CA TYR A 51 8.36 -0.05 10.56
C TYR A 51 9.17 0.06 9.27
N PHE A 52 8.66 0.76 8.25
CA PHE A 52 9.35 0.89 6.96
C PHE A 52 10.50 1.91 6.97
N ASN A 53 10.53 2.83 7.94
CA ASN A 53 11.71 3.65 8.21
C ASN A 53 12.84 2.81 8.82
N LYS A 54 12.52 1.87 9.72
CA LYS A 54 13.50 0.95 10.31
C LYS A 54 13.95 -0.15 9.33
N TYR A 55 13.02 -0.67 8.54
CA TYR A 55 13.24 -1.75 7.57
C TYR A 55 12.79 -1.28 6.19
N SER A 56 13.65 -0.54 5.51
CA SER A 56 13.34 0.10 4.23
C SER A 56 12.94 -0.91 3.17
N LEU A 57 11.91 -0.55 2.41
CA LEU A 57 11.52 -1.29 1.22
C LEU A 57 12.64 -1.25 0.19
N LEU A 58 12.89 -2.39 -0.44
CA LEU A 58 13.78 -2.48 -1.59
C LEU A 58 12.95 -2.15 -2.84
N SER A 59 13.56 -1.53 -3.85
CA SER A 59 12.96 -1.10 -5.14
C SER A 59 12.16 0.21 -5.12
N SER A 60 11.51 0.52 -6.25
CA SER A 60 10.62 1.69 -6.44
C SER A 60 9.43 1.72 -5.46
N LYS A 61 9.14 0.61 -4.77
CA LYS A 61 8.20 0.60 -3.65
C LYS A 61 8.59 1.51 -2.49
N HIS A 62 9.89 1.79 -2.32
CA HIS A 62 10.36 2.77 -1.36
C HIS A 62 9.84 4.17 -1.69
N LEU A 63 9.86 4.56 -2.97
CA LEU A 63 9.36 5.86 -3.43
C LEU A 63 7.85 5.98 -3.19
N ASP A 64 7.08 4.93 -3.52
CA ASP A 64 5.63 4.87 -3.20
C ASP A 64 5.38 5.04 -1.69
N PHE A 65 6.24 4.47 -0.84
CA PHE A 65 6.15 4.59 0.61
C PHE A 65 6.48 6.01 1.11
N LEU A 66 7.53 6.64 0.58
CA LEU A 66 7.88 8.02 0.93
C LEU A 66 6.75 8.99 0.58
N ASP A 67 6.16 8.83 -0.61
CA ASP A 67 5.02 9.64 -1.04
C ASP A 67 3.79 9.38 -0.18
N TRP A 68 3.47 8.12 0.11
CA TRP A 68 2.38 7.77 1.01
C TRP A 68 2.59 8.36 2.42
N SER A 69 3.82 8.36 2.92
CA SER A 69 4.18 8.91 4.23
C SER A 69 3.90 10.41 4.32
N LYS A 70 4.13 11.18 3.25
CA LYS A 70 3.79 12.62 3.19
C LYS A 70 2.29 12.85 3.46
N LEU A 71 1.43 12.01 2.87
CA LEU A 71 -0.01 12.08 3.07
C LEU A 71 -0.41 11.74 4.52
N VAL A 72 0.22 10.71 5.10
CA VAL A 72 -0.03 10.32 6.50
C VAL A 72 0.37 11.45 7.47
N ILE A 73 1.54 12.06 7.26
CA ILE A 73 2.01 13.20 8.07
C ILE A 73 1.02 14.37 7.98
N LEU A 74 0.58 14.72 6.76
CA LEU A 74 -0.42 15.78 6.56
C LEU A 74 -1.70 15.48 7.34
N ILE A 75 -2.27 14.29 7.17
CA ILE A 75 -3.52 13.89 7.86
C ILE A 75 -3.33 13.87 9.38
N ASN A 76 -2.16 13.46 9.87
CA ASN A 76 -1.87 13.43 11.30
C ASN A 76 -1.77 14.84 11.91
N ASN A 77 -1.14 15.78 11.19
CA ASN A 77 -0.88 17.12 11.73
C ASN A 77 -2.06 18.08 11.52
N GLU A 78 -2.69 18.02 10.35
CA GLU A 78 -3.71 18.98 9.93
C GLU A 78 -5.12 18.39 9.96
N GLY A 79 -5.25 17.05 10.00
CA GLY A 79 -6.53 16.38 9.83
C GLY A 79 -6.92 16.22 8.35
N GLN A 80 -7.81 15.25 8.08
CA GLN A 80 -8.16 14.88 6.71
C GLN A 80 -8.90 15.98 5.93
N SER A 81 -9.66 16.83 6.62
CA SER A 81 -10.58 17.81 6.00
C SER A 81 -10.13 19.27 6.16
N MET A 82 -8.85 19.52 6.49
CA MET A 82 -8.42 20.86 6.90
C MET A 82 -8.54 21.94 5.80
N LYS A 83 -8.47 21.54 4.53
CA LYS A 83 -8.65 22.44 3.38
C LYS A 83 -9.73 21.89 2.46
N THR A 84 -10.46 22.78 1.79
CA THR A 84 -11.35 22.45 0.67
C THR A 84 -10.51 21.70 -0.38
N ASN A 85 -10.62 20.37 -0.42
CA ASN A 85 -9.87 19.42 -1.26
C ASN A 85 -8.43 19.04 -0.82
N GLY A 86 -7.88 19.53 0.29
CA GLY A 86 -6.43 19.44 0.57
C GLY A 86 -5.80 18.05 0.54
N SER A 87 -6.18 17.17 1.48
CA SER A 87 -5.60 15.81 1.56
C SER A 87 -5.96 14.95 0.34
N TRP A 88 -7.11 15.24 -0.27
CA TRP A 88 -7.57 14.55 -1.48
C TRP A 88 -6.73 14.92 -2.71
N GLU A 89 -6.50 16.21 -2.95
CA GLU A 89 -5.72 16.71 -4.08
C GLU A 89 -4.27 16.24 -3.98
N LEU A 90 -3.68 16.30 -2.78
CA LEU A 90 -2.36 15.74 -2.53
C LEU A 90 -2.35 14.24 -2.85
N GLY A 91 -3.29 13.47 -2.31
CA GLY A 91 -3.38 12.03 -2.55
C GLY A 91 -3.54 11.68 -4.03
N MET A 92 -4.35 12.45 -4.77
CA MET A 92 -4.54 12.27 -6.21
C MET A 92 -3.26 12.57 -7.00
N ASN A 93 -2.53 13.62 -6.63
CA ASN A 93 -1.27 13.97 -7.30
C ASN A 93 -0.17 12.95 -7.02
N LEU A 94 -0.01 12.51 -5.77
CA LEU A 94 0.95 11.47 -5.41
C LEU A 94 0.65 10.15 -6.15
N ARG A 95 -0.63 9.76 -6.20
CA ARG A 95 -1.05 8.51 -6.84
C ARG A 95 -0.73 8.44 -8.35
N LYS A 96 -0.59 9.58 -9.04
CA LYS A 96 -0.21 9.59 -10.47
C LYS A 96 1.14 8.92 -10.68
N ASP A 97 2.08 9.07 -9.75
CA ASP A 97 3.44 8.55 -9.89
C ASP A 97 3.64 7.19 -9.17
N TYR A 98 2.58 6.43 -8.90
CA TYR A 98 2.71 5.16 -8.17
C TYR A 98 2.93 3.96 -9.10
N ASN A 99 3.72 2.99 -8.64
CA ASN A 99 3.82 1.68 -9.30
C ASN A 99 4.09 1.78 -10.82
N LYS A 100 3.16 1.25 -11.62
CA LYS A 100 3.21 1.19 -13.09
C LYS A 100 2.86 2.51 -13.78
N THR A 101 2.28 3.47 -13.07
CA THR A 101 1.96 4.79 -13.62
C THR A 101 3.07 5.81 -13.38
N ARG A 102 4.15 5.41 -12.68
CA ARG A 102 5.33 6.25 -12.47
C ARG A 102 5.93 6.69 -13.79
N THR A 103 6.11 7.99 -13.94
CA THR A 103 6.78 8.63 -15.07
C THR A 103 7.99 9.45 -14.63
N THR A 104 8.10 9.75 -13.33
CA THR A 104 9.22 10.49 -12.77
C THR A 104 10.29 9.51 -12.29
N PHE A 105 11.48 9.53 -12.91
CA PHE A 105 12.61 8.71 -12.51
C PHE A 105 13.73 9.59 -11.96
N THR A 106 14.03 9.41 -10.67
CA THR A 106 15.17 10.05 -10.00
C THR A 106 16.25 9.00 -9.75
N TRP A 107 17.46 9.28 -10.21
CA TRP A 107 18.63 8.39 -10.11
C TRP A 107 19.57 8.79 -8.96
N SER A 108 19.08 9.60 -8.02
CA SER A 108 19.81 9.91 -6.79
C SER A 108 19.73 8.69 -5.87
N HIS A 109 20.67 7.78 -6.06
CA HIS A 109 20.95 6.66 -5.18
C HIS A 109 21.76 7.13 -3.97
#